data_AF-A0A382TCS0-F1
#
_entry.id   AF-A0A382TCS0-F1
#
_cell.length_a   1.000
_cell.length_b   1.000
_cell.length_c   1.000
_cell.angle_alpha   90.00
_cell.angle_beta   90.00
_cell.angle_gamma   90.00
#
_symmetry.space_group_name_H-M   'P 1'
#
loop_
_entity.id
_entity.type
_entity.pdbx_description
1 polymer ?
#
loop_
_entity_poly.entity_id
_entity_poly.type
_entity_poly.pdbx_seq_one_letter_code
_entity_poly.pdbx_strand_id
1 'polypeptide(L)'
;MDTVNFSDVEVPASASVAYDAQEQLIGLVDSTLVGWKVGATSPASQAKLGVKAPICGPVFQRTLVESETDIALSNFHPQPGLESEFAFTIEVTIRPGGATMNAKTAREI
;
A
#
# COMPACT_ATOMS: atom_id res chain seq x y z
N MET A 1 11.50 -20.23 -10.34
CA MET A 1 10.14 -19.77 -10.00
C MET A 1 9.25 -20.33 -11.08
N ASP A 2 8.25 -21.13 -10.71
CA ASP A 2 7.28 -21.62 -11.68
C ASP A 2 6.50 -20.45 -12.25
N THR A 3 6.31 -20.43 -13.56
CA THR A 3 5.54 -19.38 -14.23
C THR A 3 4.08 -19.52 -13.83
N VAL A 4 3.55 -18.55 -13.10
CA VAL A 4 2.11 -18.46 -12.82
C VAL A 4 1.41 -17.93 -14.08
N ASN A 5 0.54 -18.72 -14.70
CA ASN A 5 -0.28 -18.22 -15.80
C ASN A 5 -1.51 -17.50 -15.24
N PHE A 6 -1.91 -16.40 -15.89
CA PHE A 6 -3.09 -15.65 -15.48
C PHE A 6 -4.38 -16.48 -15.51
N SER A 7 -4.44 -17.52 -16.37
CA SER A 7 -5.53 -18.49 -16.42
C SER A 7 -5.68 -19.32 -15.14
N ASP A 8 -4.60 -19.41 -14.35
CA ASP A 8 -4.51 -20.27 -13.17
C ASP A 8 -4.77 -19.47 -11.89
N VAL A 9 -5.07 -18.17 -12.02
CA VAL A 9 -5.28 -17.24 -10.90
C VAL A 9 -6.73 -16.79 -10.87
N GLU A 10 -7.37 -16.95 -9.71
CA GLU A 10 -8.71 -16.42 -9.47
C GLU A 10 -8.61 -14.93 -9.10
N VAL A 11 -9.29 -14.08 -9.86
CA VAL A 11 -9.39 -12.64 -9.56
C VAL A 11 -10.40 -12.44 -8.42
N PRO A 12 -10.05 -11.74 -7.32
CA PRO A 12 -10.97 -11.50 -6.22
C PRO A 12 -12.26 -10.80 -6.68
N ALA A 13 -13.42 -11.39 -6.34
CA ALA A 13 -14.73 -10.87 -6.72
C ALA A 13 -15.12 -9.55 -6.01
N SER A 14 -14.38 -9.16 -4.98
CA SER A 14 -14.61 -7.91 -4.25
C SER A 14 -13.32 -7.40 -3.58
N ALA A 15 -13.35 -6.12 -3.19
CA ALA A 15 -12.27 -5.52 -2.41
C ALA A 15 -12.06 -6.25 -1.06
N SER A 16 -13.12 -6.76 -0.43
CA SER A 16 -13.00 -7.55 0.82
C SER A 16 -12.14 -8.79 0.60
N VAL A 17 -12.45 -9.58 -0.43
CA VAL A 17 -11.69 -10.80 -0.75
C VAL A 17 -10.25 -10.47 -1.15
N ALA A 18 -10.04 -9.34 -1.85
CA ALA A 18 -8.70 -8.87 -2.17
C ALA A 18 -7.88 -8.52 -0.91
N TYR A 19 -8.51 -7.87 0.08
CA TYR A 19 -7.87 -7.57 1.36
C TYR A 19 -7.65 -8.82 2.22
N ASP A 20 -8.53 -9.83 2.16
CA ASP A 20 -8.30 -11.11 2.82
C ASP A 20 -7.07 -11.83 2.25
N ALA A 21 -6.85 -11.75 0.94
CA ALA A 21 -5.65 -12.27 0.30
C ALA A 21 -4.38 -11.48 0.69
N GLN A 22 -4.49 -10.15 0.80
CA GLN A 22 -3.40 -9.30 1.31
C GLN A 22 -3.04 -9.65 2.76
N GLU A 23 -4.02 -9.90 3.62
CA GLU A 23 -3.79 -10.28 5.01
C GLU A 23 -3.08 -11.64 5.12
N GLN A 24 -3.47 -12.61 4.28
CA GLN A 24 -2.76 -13.88 4.17
C GLN A 24 -1.31 -13.69 3.72
N LEU A 25 -1.07 -12.83 2.72
CA LEU A 25 0.30 -12.49 2.28
C LEU A 25 1.13 -11.90 3.43
N ILE A 26 0.56 -10.99 4.24
CA ILE A 26 1.26 -10.40 5.39
C ILE A 26 1.77 -11.50 6.34
N GLY A 27 0.96 -12.54 6.59
CA GLY A 27 1.37 -13.70 7.41
C GLY A 27 2.44 -14.60 6.79
N LEU A 28 2.66 -14.52 5.47
CA LEU A 28 3.66 -15.32 4.73
C LEU A 28 4.98 -14.58 4.52
N VAL A 29 4.99 -13.25 4.58
CA VAL A 29 6.21 -12.47 4.41
C VAL A 29 7.02 -12.52 5.70
N ASP A 30 8.22 -13.09 5.61
CA ASP A 30 9.21 -13.06 6.71
C ASP A 30 9.86 -11.67 6.82
N SER A 31 9.08 -10.70 7.30
CA SER A 31 9.51 -9.34 7.60
C SER A 31 8.48 -8.61 8.45
N THR A 32 8.95 -7.78 9.36
CA THR A 32 8.08 -6.93 10.17
C THR A 32 7.25 -5.99 9.29
N LEU A 33 5.94 -5.97 9.50
CA LEU A 33 5.05 -4.95 8.98
C LEU A 33 5.30 -3.64 9.76
N VAL A 34 5.70 -2.57 9.06
CA VAL A 34 6.13 -1.30 9.69
C VAL A 34 5.28 -0.11 9.28
N GLY A 35 4.35 -0.29 8.35
CA GLY A 35 3.45 0.78 7.95
C GLY A 35 2.52 0.38 6.82
N TRP A 36 1.87 1.39 6.27
CA TRP A 36 0.88 1.26 5.22
C TRP A 36 1.09 2.34 4.17
N LYS A 37 0.85 1.98 2.91
CA LYS A 37 0.90 2.86 1.75
C LYS A 37 -0.51 3.04 1.20
N VAL A 38 -0.93 4.29 0.99
CA VAL A 38 -2.20 4.60 0.32
C VAL A 38 -1.95 4.87 -1.16
N GLY A 39 -2.60 4.10 -2.04
CA GLY A 39 -2.54 4.24 -3.48
C GLY A 39 -3.88 4.67 -4.09
N ALA A 40 -3.90 4.99 -5.38
CA ALA A 40 -5.11 5.43 -6.10
C ALA A 40 -5.82 6.62 -5.40
N THR A 41 -5.07 7.64 -5.01
CA THR A 41 -5.57 8.77 -4.22
C THR A 41 -6.35 9.81 -5.02
N SER A 42 -6.24 9.78 -6.36
CA SER A 42 -6.98 10.69 -7.26
C SER A 42 -8.16 9.98 -7.95
N PRO A 43 -9.26 10.68 -8.28
CA PRO A 43 -10.35 10.11 -9.06
C PRO A 43 -9.89 9.55 -10.42
N ALA A 44 -8.91 10.18 -11.06
CA ALA A 44 -8.35 9.71 -12.33
C ALA A 44 -7.62 8.36 -12.16
N SER A 45 -6.82 8.22 -11.09
CA SER A 45 -6.14 6.95 -10.76
C SER A 45 -7.15 5.86 -10.40
N GLN A 46 -8.21 6.20 -9.67
CA GLN A 46 -9.28 5.27 -9.30
C GLN A 46 -10.03 4.76 -10.53
N ALA A 47 -10.41 5.66 -11.44
CA ALA A 47 -11.04 5.31 -12.71
C ALA A 47 -10.13 4.43 -13.58
N LYS A 48 -8.84 4.79 -13.69
CA LYS A 48 -7.84 4.00 -14.43
C LYS A 48 -7.69 2.58 -13.89
N LEU A 49 -7.76 2.42 -12.57
CA LEU A 49 -7.58 1.12 -11.88
C LEU A 49 -8.91 0.37 -11.63
N GLY A 50 -10.06 0.95 -11.97
CA GLY A 50 -11.37 0.34 -11.74
C GLY A 50 -11.76 0.21 -10.26
N VAL A 51 -11.19 1.02 -9.38
CA VAL A 51 -11.48 1.01 -7.94
C VAL A 51 -12.40 2.17 -7.55
N LYS A 52 -13.19 2.00 -6.48
CA LYS A 52 -14.18 3.00 -6.03
C LYS A 52 -13.66 3.97 -4.97
N ALA A 53 -12.45 3.71 -4.45
CA ALA A 53 -11.82 4.45 -3.37
C ALA A 53 -10.30 4.21 -3.44
N PRO A 54 -9.49 4.99 -2.69
CA PRO A 54 -8.08 4.68 -2.51
C PRO A 54 -7.87 3.25 -1.97
N ILE A 55 -6.73 2.67 -2.30
CA ILE A 55 -6.31 1.33 -1.89
C ILE A 55 -5.18 1.41 -0.86
N CYS A 56 -5.05 0.40 0.01
CA CYS A 56 -4.06 0.38 1.08
C CYS A 56 -3.21 -0.89 1.02
N GLY A 57 -1.87 -0.76 0.94
CA GLY A 57 -0.94 -1.89 0.91
C GLY A 57 0.04 -1.89 2.09
N PRO A 58 0.52 -3.06 2.55
CA PRO A 58 1.49 -3.15 3.63
C PRO A 58 2.88 -2.66 3.21
N VAL A 59 3.59 -2.01 4.13
CA VAL A 59 5.02 -1.69 3.98
C VAL A 59 5.80 -2.54 4.98
N PHE A 60 6.76 -3.32 4.48
CA PHE A 60 7.59 -4.20 5.29
C PHE A 60 8.96 -3.58 5.58
N GLN A 61 9.57 -3.92 6.71
CA GLN A 61 10.92 -3.45 7.07
C GLN A 61 11.94 -3.76 5.97
N ARG A 62 11.82 -4.94 5.33
CA ARG A 62 12.71 -5.36 4.22
C ARG A 62 12.60 -4.51 2.95
N THR A 63 11.56 -3.68 2.82
CA THR A 63 11.36 -2.79 1.66
C THR A 63 11.76 -1.34 1.97
N LEU A 64 12.20 -1.04 3.19
CA LEU A 64 12.77 0.25 3.53
C LEU A 64 14.23 0.31 3.09
N VAL A 65 14.60 1.43 2.49
CA VAL A 65 15.96 1.73 2.04
C VAL A 65 16.38 3.10 2.59
N GLU A 66 17.65 3.25 2.92
CA GLU A 66 18.18 4.53 3.37
C GLU A 66 18.37 5.47 2.16
N SER A 67 18.34 6.77 2.43
CA SER A 67 18.66 7.77 1.42
C SER A 67 20.03 7.48 0.80
N GLU A 68 20.18 7.77 -0.49
CA GLU A 68 21.42 7.55 -1.26
C GLU A 68 21.80 6.07 -1.46
N THR A 69 20.91 5.13 -1.13
CA THR A 69 21.10 3.71 -1.45
C THR A 69 20.93 3.44 -2.95
N ASP A 70 21.92 2.79 -3.57
CA ASP A 70 21.79 2.23 -4.91
C ASP A 70 20.87 1.00 -4.91
N ILE A 71 19.85 1.00 -5.76
CA ILE A 71 18.89 -0.11 -5.86
C ILE A 71 19.05 -0.82 -7.21
N ALA A 72 19.33 -2.12 -7.17
CA ALA A 72 19.41 -2.93 -8.39
C ALA A 72 18.02 -3.13 -9.00
N LEU A 73 17.85 -2.75 -10.27
CA LEU A 73 16.58 -2.91 -11.01
C LEU A 73 16.15 -4.38 -11.12
N SER A 74 17.11 -5.32 -11.06
CA SER A 74 16.85 -6.77 -11.03
C SER A 74 16.04 -7.23 -9.81
N ASN A 75 15.89 -6.39 -8.78
CA ASN A 75 15.07 -6.69 -7.61
C ASN A 75 13.56 -6.56 -7.87
N PHE A 76 13.17 -5.96 -9.01
CA PHE A 76 11.77 -5.71 -9.36
C PHE A 76 11.34 -6.54 -10.56
N HIS A 77 10.04 -6.83 -10.64
CA HIS A 77 9.44 -7.58 -11.75
C HIS A 77 8.27 -6.79 -12.35
N PRO A 78 8.24 -6.50 -13.67
CA PRO A 78 9.33 -6.22 -14.61
C PRO A 78 9.54 -4.71 -14.88
N GLN A 79 8.69 -3.82 -14.36
CA GLN A 79 8.76 -2.37 -14.61
C GLN A 79 8.50 -1.59 -13.32
N PRO A 80 9.54 -1.19 -12.57
CA PRO A 80 9.35 -0.39 -11.36
C PRO A 80 8.85 1.02 -11.73
N GLY A 81 7.86 1.50 -10.96
CA GLY A 81 7.45 2.90 -10.96
C GLY A 81 8.06 3.63 -9.76
N LEU A 82 8.37 4.92 -9.92
CA LEU A 82 8.81 5.80 -8.84
C LEU A 82 7.76 6.88 -8.60
N GLU A 83 7.37 7.07 -7.34
CA GLU A 83 6.38 8.05 -6.89
C GLU A 83 7.00 8.92 -5.79
N SER A 84 6.80 10.25 -5.86
CA SER A 84 7.21 11.18 -4.80
C SER A 84 6.06 11.42 -3.85
N GLU A 85 6.25 11.10 -2.57
CA GLU A 85 5.18 11.09 -1.57
C GLU A 85 5.61 11.64 -0.21
N PHE A 86 4.63 11.90 0.65
CA PHE A 86 4.83 12.25 2.04
C PHE A 86 4.59 11.03 2.94
N ALA A 87 5.59 10.67 3.72
CA ALA A 87 5.46 9.68 4.79
C ALA A 87 5.12 10.36 6.12
N PHE A 88 4.27 9.72 6.92
CA PHE A 88 3.90 10.18 8.25
C PHE A 88 4.27 9.12 9.28
N THR A 89 5.08 9.48 10.27
CA THR A 89 5.34 8.65 11.45
C THR A 89 4.27 8.95 12.49
N ILE A 90 3.53 7.93 12.89
CA ILE A 90 2.41 8.07 13.82
C ILE A 90 2.82 7.46 15.16
N GLU A 91 2.93 8.30 16.19
CA GLU A 91 3.33 7.88 17.54
C GLU A 91 2.17 7.21 18.30
N VAL A 92 0.93 7.61 18.01
CA VAL A 92 -0.27 7.16 18.74
C VAL A 92 -1.19 6.32 17.84
N THR A 93 -1.76 5.25 18.40
CA THR A 93 -2.75 4.47 17.65
C THR A 93 -3.96 5.35 17.29
N ILE A 94 -4.17 5.55 15.98
CA ILE A 94 -5.36 6.24 15.47
C ILE A 94 -6.52 5.23 15.43
N ARG A 95 -7.64 5.59 16.06
CA ARG A 95 -8.88 4.79 16.02
C ARG A 95 -9.91 5.45 15.09
N PRO A 96 -10.70 4.65 14.35
CA PRO A 96 -11.83 5.19 13.59
C PRO A 96 -12.83 5.94 14.50
N GLY A 97 -13.58 6.88 13.92
CA GLY A 97 -14.70 7.55 14.61
C GLY A 97 -14.40 8.92 15.24
N GLY A 98 -13.26 9.54 14.89
CA GLY A 98 -12.99 10.93 15.25
C GLY A 98 -13.89 11.93 14.51
N ALA A 99 -14.02 13.15 15.06
CA ALA A 99 -14.71 14.24 14.38
C ALA A 99 -14.02 14.59 13.06
N THR A 100 -14.79 14.96 12.03
CA THR A 100 -14.23 15.46 10.78
C THR A 100 -13.39 16.70 11.04
N MET A 101 -12.10 16.63 10.68
CA MET A 101 -11.20 17.76 10.80
C MET A 101 -10.94 18.38 9.42
N ASN A 102 -10.77 19.69 9.41
CA ASN A 102 -10.21 20.41 8.26
C ASN A 102 -8.79 20.90 8.60
N ALA A 103 -8.11 21.48 7.63
CA ALA A 103 -6.73 21.96 7.80
C ALA A 103 -6.58 23.00 8.92
N LYS A 104 -7.64 23.73 9.28
CA LYS A 104 -7.63 24.70 10.38
C LYS A 104 -7.76 23.97 11.72
N THR A 105 -8.78 23.14 11.89
CA THR A 105 -9.03 22.44 13.16
C THR A 105 -7.93 21.43 13.51
N ALA A 106 -7.23 20.88 12.52
CA ALA A 106 -6.11 19.98 12.74
C ALA A 106 -4.85 20.68 13.32
N ARG A 107 -4.71 22.00 13.16
CA ARG A 107 -3.57 22.77 13.68
C ARG A 107 -3.74 23.25 15.12
N GLU A 108 -4.96 23.18 15.64
CA GLU A 108 -5.34 23.69 16.96
C GLU A 108 -5.24 22.61 18.05
N ILE A 109 -4.78 21.41 17.69
CA ILE A 109 -4.50 20.25 18.56
C ILE A 109 -2.98 20.12 18.68
#